data_AF-A0A6G8S6X6-F1
#
_entry.id   AF-A0A6G8S6X6-F1
#
_cell.length_a   1.000
_cell.length_b   1.000
_cell.length_c   1.000
_cell.angle_alpha   90.00
_cell.angle_beta   90.00
_cell.angle_gamma   90.00
#
_symmetry.space_group_name_H-M   'P 1'
#
loop_
_entity.id
_entity.type
_entity.pdbx_description
1 polymer ?
#
loop_
_entity_poly.entity_id
_entity_poly.type
_entity_poly.pdbx_seq_one_letter_code
_entity_poly.pdbx_strand_id
1 'polypeptide(L)'
;MGLTYDVYVYHKNKKQFVYSEDLASLTRENLGMFEVDSIKKRIMTCSKGGCCYHETLQYQVLPKKGLVLVEELIEDATSAVGGERVKVTERKLIQGKWKEHNQYYPIDEYYK
;
A
#
# COMPACT_ATOMS: atom_id res chain seq x y z
N MET A 1 -13.16 -10.00 6.66
CA MET A 1 -13.45 -10.11 5.21
C MET A 1 -13.83 -8.71 4.72
N GLY A 2 -13.09 -8.16 3.75
CA GLY A 2 -13.32 -6.82 3.22
C GLY A 2 -14.09 -6.86 1.90
N LEU A 3 -14.65 -5.71 1.50
CA LEU A 3 -15.32 -5.55 0.21
C LEU A 3 -14.29 -5.63 -0.93
N THR A 4 -14.64 -6.34 -2.00
CA THR A 4 -13.84 -6.41 -3.22
C THR A 4 -14.58 -5.73 -4.35
N TYR A 5 -13.86 -5.08 -5.26
CA TYR A 5 -14.45 -4.26 -6.31
C TYR A 5 -13.91 -4.63 -7.68
N ASP A 6 -14.80 -4.65 -8.67
CA ASP A 6 -14.39 -4.59 -10.07
C ASP A 6 -14.11 -3.14 -10.46
N VAL A 7 -12.91 -2.90 -10.98
CA VAL A 7 -12.45 -1.54 -11.29
C VAL A 7 -12.36 -1.37 -12.80
N TYR A 8 -13.00 -0.32 -13.30
CA TYR A 8 -12.97 0.05 -14.71
C TYR A 8 -12.35 1.43 -14.88
N VAL A 9 -11.41 1.57 -15.81
CA VAL A 9 -10.71 2.82 -16.08
C VAL A 9 -11.10 3.34 -17.46
N TYR A 10 -11.33 4.65 -17.58
CA TYR A 10 -11.66 5.26 -18.85
C TYR A 10 -10.45 5.23 -19.81
N HIS A 11 -10.57 4.47 -20.89
CA HIS A 11 -9.52 4.35 -21.90
C HIS A 11 -9.72 5.39 -23.01
N LYS A 12 -8.95 6.49 -22.98
CA LYS A 12 -9.11 7.64 -23.88
C LYS A 12 -9.22 7.28 -25.37
N ASN A 13 -8.37 6.38 -25.89
CA ASN A 13 -8.41 6.02 -27.32
C ASN A 13 -9.63 5.19 -27.72
N LYS A 14 -10.15 4.36 -26.79
CA LYS A 14 -11.32 3.50 -27.03
C LYS A 14 -12.63 4.21 -26.66
N LYS A 15 -12.54 5.36 -25.98
CA LYS A 15 -13.66 6.16 -25.45
C LYS A 15 -14.65 5.36 -24.62
N GLN A 16 -14.16 4.34 -23.90
CA GLN A 16 -14.98 3.47 -23.07
C GLN A 16 -14.25 3.13 -21.78
N PHE A 17 -15.01 2.71 -20.77
CA PHE A 17 -14.47 2.10 -19.58
C PHE A 17 -13.99 0.68 -19.89
N VAL A 18 -12.76 0.36 -19.48
CA VAL A 18 -12.15 -0.94 -19.67
C VAL A 18 -11.83 -1.52 -18.31
N TYR A 19 -12.13 -2.80 -18.11
CA TYR A 19 -11.79 -3.51 -16.88
C TYR A 19 -10.27 -3.47 -16.63
N SER A 20 -9.90 -3.18 -15.39
CA SER A 20 -8.51 -3.11 -14.96
C SER A 20 -8.24 -4.21 -13.94
N GLU A 21 -7.78 -5.37 -14.42
CA GLU A 21 -7.48 -6.52 -13.56
C GLU A 21 -6.49 -6.15 -12.45
N ASP A 22 -5.41 -5.41 -12.76
CA ASP A 22 -4.43 -4.99 -11.76
C ASP A 22 -5.05 -4.20 -10.59
N LEU A 23 -5.99 -3.28 -10.88
CA LEU A 23 -6.64 -2.44 -9.86
C LEU A 23 -7.69 -3.24 -9.09
N ALA A 24 -8.42 -4.12 -9.76
CA ALA A 24 -9.39 -5.00 -9.12
C ALA A 24 -8.68 -5.97 -8.15
N SER A 25 -7.53 -6.53 -8.55
CA SER A 25 -6.69 -7.39 -7.71
C SER A 25 -6.22 -6.69 -6.44
N LEU A 26 -5.85 -5.41 -6.51
CA LEU A 26 -5.50 -4.64 -5.30
C LEU A 26 -6.62 -4.69 -4.25
N THR A 27 -7.89 -4.61 -4.64
CA THR A 27 -9.01 -4.67 -3.68
C THR A 27 -9.30 -6.07 -3.15
N ARG A 28 -8.97 -7.11 -3.94
CA ARG A 28 -9.11 -8.52 -3.53
C ARG A 28 -8.03 -8.93 -2.54
N GLU A 29 -6.82 -8.41 -2.73
CA GLU A 29 -5.64 -8.76 -1.94
C GLU A 29 -5.52 -7.91 -0.67
N ASN A 30 -6.02 -6.68 -0.69
CA ASN A 30 -5.89 -5.71 0.41
C ASN A 30 -7.22 -5.46 1.16
N LEU A 31 -7.20 -4.58 2.16
CA LEU A 31 -8.35 -4.18 2.97
C LEU A 31 -9.27 -3.20 2.24
N GLY A 32 -9.90 -3.65 1.16
CA GLY A 32 -10.94 -2.89 0.47
C GLY A 32 -10.40 -1.98 -0.64
N MET A 33 -11.09 -0.86 -0.85
CA MET A 33 -10.76 0.08 -1.91
C MET A 33 -9.44 0.81 -1.61
N PHE A 34 -8.60 0.97 -2.62
CA PHE A 34 -7.38 1.77 -2.54
C PHE A 34 -7.67 3.27 -2.52
N GLU A 35 -6.76 4.04 -1.94
CA GLU A 35 -6.76 5.49 -2.02
C GLU A 35 -5.90 5.99 -3.18
N VAL A 36 -6.15 7.23 -3.63
CA VAL A 36 -5.37 7.87 -4.70
C VAL A 36 -4.76 9.16 -4.19
N ASP A 37 -3.44 9.17 -4.03
CA ASP A 37 -2.68 10.39 -3.80
C ASP A 37 -2.37 11.05 -5.15
N SER A 38 -3.15 12.09 -5.48
CA SER A 38 -3.01 12.82 -6.73
C SER A 38 -1.74 13.70 -6.79
N ILE A 39 -1.21 14.12 -5.63
CA ILE A 39 -0.03 14.97 -5.52
C ILE A 39 1.22 14.14 -5.84
N LYS A 40 1.38 13.00 -5.15
CA LYS A 40 2.49 12.07 -5.41
C LYS A 40 2.26 11.19 -6.64
N LYS A 41 1.03 11.14 -7.16
CA LYS A 41 0.58 10.21 -8.21
C LYS A 41 0.81 8.76 -7.77
N ARG A 42 0.20 8.40 -6.63
CA ARG A 42 0.28 7.07 -6.03
C ARG A 42 -1.11 6.48 -5.82
N ILE A 43 -1.18 5.16 -5.89
CA ILE A 43 -2.31 4.36 -5.45
C ILE A 43 -1.88 3.66 -4.18
N MET A 44 -2.64 3.83 -3.10
CA MET A 44 -2.27 3.37 -1.76
C MET A 44 -3.25 2.31 -1.26
N THR A 45 -2.75 1.20 -0.76
CA THR A 45 -3.56 0.10 -0.19
C THR A 45 -3.05 -0.28 1.18
N CYS A 46 -3.95 -0.63 2.10
CA CYS A 46 -3.59 -1.24 3.38
C CYS A 46 -3.76 -2.75 3.31
N SER A 47 -2.73 -3.52 3.61
CA SER A 47 -2.77 -4.98 3.53
C SER A 47 -3.61 -5.60 4.65
N LYS A 48 -4.06 -6.84 4.46
CA LYS A 48 -4.89 -7.59 5.44
C LYS A 48 -4.08 -8.10 6.64
N GLY A 49 -3.09 -7.34 7.10
CA GLY A 49 -2.38 -7.59 8.33
C GLY A 49 -3.34 -7.52 9.53
N GLY A 50 -3.15 -8.40 10.51
CA GLY A 50 -3.98 -8.44 11.72
C GLY A 50 -3.93 -7.15 12.55
N CYS A 51 -4.54 -7.13 13.73
CA CYS A 51 -4.70 -5.92 14.54
C CYS A 51 -3.41 -5.20 14.97
N CYS A 52 -2.25 -5.86 14.90
CA CYS A 52 -0.96 -5.33 15.35
C CYS A 52 0.08 -5.29 14.23
N TYR A 53 -0.30 -5.58 12.99
CA TYR A 53 0.58 -5.50 11.84
C TYR A 53 -0.14 -4.71 10.76
N HIS A 54 0.29 -3.47 10.52
CA HIS A 54 -0.24 -2.65 9.45
C HIS A 54 0.82 -2.49 8.37
N GLU A 55 0.42 -2.71 7.12
CA GLU A 55 1.30 -2.51 5.99
C GLU A 55 0.57 -1.69 4.95
N THR A 56 1.17 -0.56 4.59
CA THR A 56 0.69 0.34 3.56
C THR A 56 1.58 0.20 2.33
N LEU A 57 0.98 -0.15 1.20
CA LEU A 57 1.65 -0.34 -0.07
C LEU A 57 1.29 0.83 -0.99
N GLN A 58 2.29 1.45 -1.60
CA GLN A 58 2.10 2.52 -2.57
C GLN A 58 2.61 2.12 -3.94
N TYR A 59 1.71 2.19 -4.92
CA TYR A 59 1.96 1.86 -6.31
C TYR A 59 2.01 3.11 -7.18
N GLN A 60 2.84 3.06 -8.22
CA GLN A 60 2.86 4.05 -9.28
C GLN A 60 2.46 3.41 -10.60
N VAL A 61 1.62 4.10 -11.37
CA VAL A 61 1.29 3.69 -12.74
C VAL A 61 2.39 4.16 -13.68
N LEU A 62 3.16 3.22 -14.23
CA LEU A 62 4.24 3.50 -15.16
C LEU A 62 3.85 3.13 -16.60
N PRO A 63 4.14 4.01 -17.59
CA PRO A 63 3.88 3.70 -18.99
C PRO A 63 4.54 2.37 -19.39
N LYS A 64 3.78 1.51 -20.09
CA LYS A 64 4.19 0.18 -20.57
C LYS A 64 4.54 -0.85 -19.49
N LYS A 65 4.52 -0.49 -18.19
CA LYS A 65 4.79 -1.40 -17.08
C LYS A 65 3.57 -1.65 -16.19
N GLY A 66 2.55 -0.79 -16.26
CA GLY A 66 1.36 -0.93 -15.42
C GLY A 66 1.61 -0.44 -13.99
N LEU A 67 0.94 -1.06 -13.03
CA LEU A 67 1.13 -0.78 -11.60
C LEU A 67 2.46 -1.37 -11.12
N VAL A 68 3.28 -0.53 -10.51
CA VAL A 68 4.56 -0.92 -9.92
C VAL A 68 4.57 -0.50 -8.47
N LEU A 69 4.82 -1.44 -7.55
CA LEU A 69 5.05 -1.15 -6.15
C LEU A 69 6.33 -0.34 -6.00
N VAL A 70 6.24 0.84 -5.38
CA VAL A 70 7.38 1.77 -5.27
C VAL A 70 7.70 2.15 -3.83
N GLU A 71 6.79 1.92 -2.90
CA GLU A 71 7.00 2.18 -1.48
C GLU A 71 6.14 1.26 -0.63
N GLU A 72 6.71 0.82 0.49
CA GLU A 72 6.05 0.01 1.51
C GLU A 72 6.34 0.65 2.86
N LEU A 73 5.32 0.79 3.69
CA LEU A 73 5.43 1.22 5.08
C LEU A 73 4.82 0.11 5.94
N ILE A 74 5.65 -0.50 6.77
CA ILE A 74 5.24 -1.59 7.66
C ILE A 74 5.38 -1.09 9.10
N GLU A 75 4.28 -1.19 9.84
CA GLU A 75 4.17 -0.87 11.25
C GLU A 75 3.87 -2.16 12.00
N ASP A 76 4.91 -2.74 12.60
CA ASP A 76 4.84 -4.01 13.30
C ASP A 76 4.86 -3.79 14.82
N ALA A 77 3.70 -4.05 15.43
CA ALA A 77 3.48 -4.06 16.87
C ALA A 77 3.21 -5.49 17.40
N THR A 78 3.46 -6.54 16.60
CA THR A 78 3.16 -7.93 16.99
C THR A 78 4.00 -8.42 18.16
N SER A 79 5.22 -7.91 18.29
CA SER A 79 6.13 -8.20 19.41
C SER A 79 5.80 -7.41 20.68
N ALA A 80 4.77 -6.54 20.65
CA ALA A 80 4.39 -5.70 21.78
C ALA A 80 3.64 -6.44 22.91
N VAL A 81 3.50 -7.78 22.84
CA VAL A 81 3.06 -8.58 23.99
C VAL A 81 4.21 -8.62 25.01
N GLY A 82 4.32 -7.53 25.80
CA GLY A 82 5.30 -7.34 26.85
C GLY A 82 6.46 -6.37 26.54
N GLY A 83 6.39 -5.55 25.48
CA GLY A 83 7.50 -4.68 25.09
C GLY A 83 7.16 -3.54 24.13
N GLU A 84 6.37 -2.58 24.59
CA GLU A 84 6.33 -1.10 24.39
C GLU A 84 6.80 -0.41 23.09
N ARG A 85 7.19 -1.09 22.00
CA ARG A 85 7.70 -0.43 20.80
C ARG A 85 7.09 -0.93 19.51
N VAL A 86 6.81 0.00 18.59
CA VAL A 86 6.42 -0.27 17.21
C VAL A 86 7.68 -0.23 16.34
N LYS A 87 7.92 -1.29 15.58
CA LYS A 87 8.95 -1.28 14.54
C LYS A 87 8.33 -0.72 13.26
N VAL A 88 8.87 0.39 12.79
CA VAL A 88 8.47 1.02 11.52
C VAL A 88 9.54 0.74 10.48
N THR A 89 9.16 0.05 9.42
CA THR A 89 10.03 -0.27 8.27
C THR A 89 9.52 0.48 7.06
N GLU A 90 10.31 1.42 6.54
CA GLU A 90 10.03 2.12 5.28
C GLU A 90 10.93 1.56 4.18
N ARG A 91 10.32 1.03 3.12
CA ARG A 91 11.03 0.55 1.93
C ARG A 91 10.64 1.42 0.75
N LYS A 92 11.62 1.90 -0.02
CA LYS A 92 11.42 2.69 -1.23
C LYS A 92 12.19 2.12 -2.40
N LEU A 93 11.57 2.04 -3.57
CA LEU A 93 12.20 1.63 -4.81
C LEU A 93 12.89 2.84 -5.45
N ILE A 94 14.20 2.98 -5.21
CA ILE A 94 15.01 4.08 -5.72
C ILE A 94 15.92 3.54 -6.83
N GLN A 95 15.76 4.06 -8.05
CA GLN A 95 16.56 3.65 -9.22
C GLN A 95 16.55 2.12 -9.45
N GLY A 96 15.39 1.48 -9.24
CA GLY A 96 15.22 0.04 -9.45
C GLY A 96 15.80 -0.84 -8.34
N LYS A 97 16.28 -0.25 -7.23
CA LYS A 97 16.76 -0.97 -6.06
C LYS A 97 15.96 -0.57 -4.83
N TRP A 98 15.54 -1.55 -4.04
CA TRP A 98 14.89 -1.30 -2.78
C TRP A 98 15.90 -0.76 -1.76
N LYS A 99 15.52 0.34 -1.11
CA LYS A 99 16.21 0.93 0.03
C LYS A 99 15.29 0.82 1.23
N GLU A 100 15.81 0.26 2.31
CA GLU A 100 15.06 0.02 3.54
C GLU A 100 15.61 0.89 4.66
N HIS A 101 14.70 1.42 5.46
CA HIS A 101 15.00 2.18 6.67
C HIS A 101 14.12 1.65 7.81
N ASN A 102 14.73 1.36 8.96
CA ASN A 102 14.06 0.80 10.12
C ASN A 102 14.17 1.78 11.29
N GLN A 103 13.06 2.01 11.99
CA GLN A 103 12.99 2.82 13.21
C GLN A 103 12.12 2.13 14.27
N TYR A 104 12.34 2.46 15.54
CA TYR A 104 11.62 1.89 16.67
C TYR A 104 11.07 3.00 17.56
N TYR A 105 9.75 3.10 17.66
CA TYR A 105 9.07 4.13 18.44
C TYR A 105 8.41 3.53 19.67
N PRO A 106 8.40 4.21 20.83
CA PRO A 106 7.53 3.85 21.94
C PRO A 106 6.05 3.88 21.50
N ILE A 107 5.27 2.86 21.87
CA ILE A 107 3.87 2.74 21.43
C ILE A 107 2.99 3.91 21.92
N ASP A 108 3.25 4.38 23.14
CA ASP A 108 2.55 5.49 23.79
C ASP A 108 2.79 6.86 23.14
N GLU A 109 3.81 6.96 22.28
CA GLU A 109 4.14 8.18 21.54
C GLU A 109 3.70 8.09 20.08
N TYR A 110 3.65 6.88 19.52
CA TYR A 110 3.44 6.67 18.09
C TYR A 110 1.97 6.77 17.65
N TYR A 111 1.02 6.29 18.46
CA TYR A 111 -0.41 6.32 18.14
C TYR A 111 -1.18 7.50 18.76
N LYS A 112 -0.48 8.50 19.31
CA LYS A 112 -1.11 9.69 19.92
C LYS A 112 -1.67 10.67 18.91
#